data_AF-A0A1E4IM14-F1
#
_entry.id   AF-A0A1E4IM14-F1
#
_cell.length_a   1.000
_cell.length_b   1.000
_cell.length_c   1.000
_cell.angle_alpha   90.00
_cell.angle_beta   90.00
_cell.angle_gamma   90.00
#
_symmetry.space_group_name_H-M   'P 1'
#
loop_
_entity.id
_entity.type
_entity.pdbx_description
1 polymer ?
#
loop_
_entity_poly.entity_id
_entity_poly.type
_entity_poly.pdbx_seq_one_letter_code
_entity_poly.pdbx_strand_id
1 'polypeptide(L)' 'MSPPPLGPPPPRRATTLEALRAVVWSFCGIRGRAAYEQDVQRLSPLQVIAAGLVAALVFVGALLLLVRWVVGSGVAG' A
#
# COMPACT_ATOMS: atom_id res chain seq x y z
N MET A 1 36.52 29.25 -19.37
CA MET A 1 35.06 29.49 -19.36
C MET A 1 34.45 28.44 -18.42
N SER A 2 34.21 28.78 -17.16
CA SER A 2 33.68 27.82 -16.18
C SER A 2 32.14 27.86 -16.20
N PRO A 3 31.43 26.71 -16.30
CA PRO A 3 29.98 26.71 -16.24
C PRO A 3 29.47 27.03 -14.82
N PRO A 4 28.30 27.68 -14.68
CA PRO A 4 27.74 28.12 -13.40
C PRO A 4 27.20 26.93 -12.56
N PRO A 5 27.23 27.02 -11.22
CA PRO A 5 26.67 25.99 -10.34
C PRO A 5 25.13 25.98 -10.40
N LEU A 6 24.55 24.83 -10.73
CA LEU A 6 23.11 24.62 -10.76
C LEU A 6 22.60 24.41 -9.32
N GLY A 7 21.75 25.32 -8.84
CA GLY A 7 21.04 25.16 -7.56
C GLY A 7 20.11 23.93 -7.57
N PRO A 8 19.71 23.42 -6.39
CA PRO A 8 18.90 22.21 -6.31
C PRO A 8 17.54 22.41 -7.01
N PRO A 9 17.08 21.41 -7.78
CA PRO A 9 15.86 21.52 -8.57
C PRO A 9 14.61 21.69 -7.68
N PRO A 10 13.57 22.38 -8.16
CA PRO A 10 12.34 22.62 -7.42
C PRO A 10 11.62 21.31 -7.06
N PRO A 11 10.92 21.25 -5.91
CA PRO A 11 10.20 20.06 -5.49
C PRO A 11 9.09 19.72 -6.49
N ARG A 12 9.15 18.51 -7.06
CA ARG A 12 8.13 17.98 -7.97
C ARG A 12 6.82 17.81 -7.20
N ARG A 13 5.78 18.53 -7.64
CA ARG A 13 4.42 18.40 -7.10
C ARG A 13 3.95 16.95 -7.27
N ALA A 14 3.57 16.33 -6.16
CA ALA A 14 2.90 15.05 -6.21
C ALA A 14 1.59 15.21 -6.98
N THR A 15 1.45 14.48 -8.07
CA THR A 15 0.28 14.60 -8.95
C THR A 15 -0.88 13.81 -8.37
N THR A 16 -2.13 14.19 -8.66
CA THR A 16 -3.32 13.39 -8.35
C THR A 16 -3.22 11.96 -8.91
N LEU A 17 -2.41 11.78 -9.96
CA LEU A 17 -2.05 10.49 -10.55
C LEU A 17 -1.19 9.63 -9.62
N GLU A 18 -0.33 10.24 -8.80
CA GLU A 18 0.40 9.54 -7.72
C GLU A 18 -0.53 9.13 -6.58
N ALA A 19 -1.51 9.97 -6.22
CA ALA A 19 -2.52 9.62 -5.24
C ALA A 19 -3.39 8.44 -5.72
N LEU A 20 -3.85 8.46 -6.98
CA LEU A 20 -4.58 7.35 -7.58
C LEU A 20 -3.72 6.08 -7.64
N ARG A 21 -2.44 6.21 -8.01
CA ARG A 21 -1.49 5.09 -8.04
C ARG A 21 -1.22 4.53 -6.63
N ALA A 22 -1.19 5.38 -5.61
CA ALA A 22 -1.07 4.98 -4.21
C ALA A 22 -2.32 4.25 -3.71
N VAL A 23 -3.51 4.70 -4.11
CA VAL A 23 -4.78 4.00 -3.85
C VAL A 23 -4.77 2.64 -4.56
N VAL A 24 -4.42 2.59 -5.85
CA VAL A 24 -4.31 1.33 -6.61
C VAL A 24 -3.29 0.38 -5.98
N TRP A 25 -2.15 0.88 -5.48
CA TRP A 25 -1.16 0.07 -4.74
C TRP A 25 -1.66 -0.41 -3.38
N SER A 26 -2.50 0.37 -2.72
CA SER A 26 -3.15 0.00 -1.46
C SER A 26 -4.22 -1.06 -1.66
N PHE A 27 -5.00 -0.97 -2.75
CA PHE A 27 -5.96 -1.99 -3.17
C PHE A 27 -5.28 -3.26 -3.67
N CYS A 28 -4.17 -3.14 -4.40
CA CYS A 28 -3.37 -4.28 -4.85
C CYS A 28 -2.57 -4.95 -3.72
N GLY A 29 -2.58 -4.42 -2.49
CA GLY A 29 -2.48 -5.14 -1.20
C GLY A 29 -1.42 -6.23 -1.00
N ILE A 30 -0.43 -6.39 -1.89
CA ILE A 30 0.36 -7.62 -1.99
C ILE A 30 1.82 -7.29 -2.35
N ARG A 31 2.45 -6.41 -1.57
CA ARG A 31 3.92 -6.42 -1.46
C ARG A 31 4.42 -7.22 -0.26
N GLY A 32 3.66 -8.25 0.13
CA GLY A 32 4.06 -9.30 1.06
C GLY A 32 4.79 -10.49 0.41
N ARG A 33 5.15 -10.41 -0.88
CA ARG A 33 5.80 -11.53 -1.61
C ARG A 33 7.32 -11.67 -1.36
N ALA A 34 7.99 -10.73 -0.69
CA ALA A 34 9.45 -10.60 -0.85
C ALA A 34 10.33 -11.05 0.34
N ALA A 35 9.78 -11.44 1.49
CA ALA A 35 10.63 -11.63 2.68
C ALA A 35 10.38 -12.93 3.46
N TYR A 36 9.64 -13.90 2.92
CA TYR A 36 9.25 -15.07 3.72
C TYR A 36 9.86 -16.41 3.27
N GLU A 37 10.21 -16.61 2.00
CA GLU A 37 10.69 -17.93 1.55
C GLU A 37 12.09 -18.33 2.07
N GLN A 38 12.92 -17.38 2.52
CA GLN A 38 14.24 -17.72 3.08
C GLN A 38 14.16 -18.26 4.52
N ASP A 39 13.05 -18.06 5.24
CA ASP A 39 12.88 -18.50 6.64
C ASP A 39 11.95 -19.72 6.79
N VAL A 40 11.19 -20.07 5.74
CA VAL A 40 10.26 -21.22 5.70
C VAL A 40 10.94 -22.57 5.96
N GLN A 41 12.23 -22.70 5.66
CA GLN A 41 12.95 -23.96 5.86
C GLN A 41 13.48 -24.16 7.28
N ARG A 42 13.45 -23.14 8.14
CA ARG A 42 14.04 -23.23 9.50
C ARG A 42 13.12 -22.78 10.65
N LEU A 43 12.11 -21.92 10.44
CA LEU A 43 11.21 -21.42 11.50
C LEU A 43 9.71 -21.52 11.11
N SER A 44 9.03 -22.48 11.76
CA SER A 44 7.59 -22.84 11.79
C SER A 44 6.60 -22.26 10.74
N PRO A 45 5.93 -23.12 9.93
CA PRO A 45 4.86 -22.74 8.99
C PRO A 45 3.64 -22.04 9.62
N LEU A 46 3.52 -22.11 10.95
CA LEU A 46 2.48 -21.45 11.74
C LEU A 46 2.47 -19.93 11.56
N GLN A 47 3.64 -19.29 11.41
CA GLN A 47 3.76 -17.84 11.29
C GLN A 47 3.29 -17.31 9.92
N VAL A 48 3.40 -18.12 8.85
CA VAL A 48 2.79 -17.82 7.55
C VAL A 48 1.27 -17.77 7.68
N ILE A 49 0.68 -18.76 8.35
CA ILE A 49 -0.76 -18.88 8.53
C ILE A 49 -1.27 -17.71 9.38
N ALA A 50 -0.57 -17.37 10.47
CA ALA A 50 -0.89 -16.21 11.31
C ALA A 50 -0.79 -14.89 10.52
N ALA A 51 0.28 -14.68 9.75
CA ALA A 51 0.44 -13.49 8.92
C ALA A 51 -0.62 -13.39 7.82
N GLY A 52 -0.97 -14.51 7.19
CA GLY A 52 -2.06 -14.59 6.21
C GLY A 52 -3.41 -14.26 6.82
N LEU A 53 -3.70 -14.75 8.03
CA LEU A 53 -4.94 -14.46 8.74
C LEU A 53 -5.03 -12.98 9.14
N VAL A 54 -3.94 -12.41 9.67
CA VAL A 54 -3.87 -10.97 9.99
C VAL A 54 -4.06 -10.12 8.73
N ALA A 55 -3.42 -10.48 7.62
CA ALA A 55 -3.59 -9.78 6.35
C ALA A 55 -5.04 -9.86 5.83
N ALA A 56 -5.68 -11.03 5.95
CA ALA A 56 -7.08 -11.21 5.58
C ALA A 56 -8.03 -10.35 6.43
N LEU A 57 -7.81 -10.30 7.75
CA LEU A 57 -8.58 -9.46 8.66
C LEU A 57 -8.44 -7.97 8.34
N VAL A 58 -7.21 -7.51 8.07
CA VAL A 58 -6.94 -6.12 7.66
C VAL A 58 -7.63 -5.81 6.32
N PHE A 59 -7.56 -6.72 5.36
CA PHE A 59 -8.20 -6.56 4.04
C PHE A 59 -9.71 -6.42 4.17
N VAL A 60 -10.36 -7.35 4.88
CA VAL A 60 -11.81 -7.30 5.11
C VAL A 60 -12.20 -6.04 5.87
N GLY A 61 -11.44 -5.67 6.91
CA GLY A 61 -11.66 -4.42 7.66
C GLY A 61 -11.59 -3.18 6.77
N ALA A 62 -10.62 -3.10 5.87
CA ALA A 62 -10.49 -2.01 4.91
C ALA A 62 -11.69 -1.93 3.94
N LEU A 63 -12.14 -3.07 3.42
CA LEU A 63 -13.33 -3.14 2.57
C LEU A 63 -14.59 -2.68 3.32
N LEU A 64 -14.79 -3.15 4.56
CA LEU A 64 -15.92 -2.73 5.38
C LEU A 64 -15.89 -1.23 5.69
N LEU A 65 -14.72 -0.69 6.00
CA LEU A 65 -14.54 0.75 6.25
C LEU A 65 -14.89 1.55 5.01
N LEU A 66 -14.46 1.10 3.84
CA LEU A 66 -14.79 1.71 2.54
C LEU A 66 -16.29 1.64 2.27
N VAL A 67 -16.93 0.48 2.47
CA VAL A 67 -18.38 0.31 2.28
C VAL A 67 -19.15 1.23 3.21
N ARG A 68 -18.78 1.28 4.49
CA ARG A 68 -19.40 2.19 5.46
C ARG A 68 -19.20 3.64 5.07
N TRP A 69 -18.02 4.00 4.56
CA TRP A 69 -17.75 5.33 4.06
C TRP A 69 -18.63 5.64 2.84
N VAL A 70 -18.74 4.76 1.85
CA VAL A 70 -19.59 4.94 0.66
C VAL A 70 -21.08 5.07 1.02
N VAL A 71 -21.57 4.21 1.90
CA VAL A 71 -22.96 4.25 2.37
C VAL A 71 -23.25 5.50 3.19
N GLY A 72 -22.32 5.92 4.05
CA GLY A 72 -22.49 7.11 4.90
C GLY A 72 -22.21 8.44 4.19
N SER A 73 -21.36 8.45 3.16
CA SER A 73 -20.99 9.65 2.40
C SER A 73 -22.01 10.07 1.35
N GLY A 74 -23.07 9.28 1.14
CA GLY A 74 -24.18 9.72 0.29
C GLY A 74 -23.78 9.92 -1.17
N VAL A 75 -23.04 8.97 -1.77
CA VAL A 75 -22.83 8.96 -3.23
C VAL A 75 -24.11 8.62 -4.03
N ALA A 76 -25.25 8.51 -3.33
CA ALA A 76 -26.61 8.40 -3.85
C ALA A 76 -27.49 9.62 -3.47
N GLY A 77 -26.87 10.77 -3.19
CA GLY A 77 -27.53 12.07 -3.05
C GLY A 77 -27.38 12.91 -4.31
#